data_AF-A0A661AEW4-F1
#
_entry.id   AF-A0A661AEW4-F1
#
_cell.length_a   1.000
_cell.length_b   1.000
_cell.length_c   1.000
_cell.angle_alpha   90.00
_cell.angle_beta   90.00
_cell.angle_gamma   90.00
#
_symmetry.space_group_name_H-M   'P 1'
#
loop_
_entity.id
_entity.type
_entity.pdbx_description
1 polymer ?
#
loop_
_entity_poly.entity_id
_entity_poly.type
_entity_poly.pdbx_seq_one_letter_code
_entity_poly.pdbx_strand_id
1 'polypeptide(L)'
;FLNFFFTLLFFYLPEFIERKVSLSDFVFIMKWEVIYYLLALLFFYNAWKVVSMGHLLPIILYTAGAGIVYLFIRPVVINAIDAYNLKMFMEMERAMSAGLSLDEMIKKIESLSRHLIDWTGMNIAVLDEERGEIVLYYSSYLGFMGKDKSFVVKVGEGIVGNAVLEKKPIIVKDTSRDPRYIALREGVYSEIAIPLLIEGEVVGVIDFEHSLKNAFSEKELQFAYLFADHLARALKTHMTLSPLRSISASLRGEGERLKENVSEMKKVHEEIREEIEKGLETNLVRKEIGEKLRGLVEDMVGWLEGEEKKRRGSVEKGKEKVLEGRGKLGDVERSMEGLNEVRKGIEEMVQEVGRVNEGLENIERLLRISKQIASNTETLAFNATIEAARAGEMGKGFGVVAEEISKLAKEADAASDEIGKTVDEFRHIVDSLIRTAERNKERTGIIEESSQKVGMFVQELMRLLEDMVSLVEEEIKIGEREVARIKELKGEMEKERKIDEEMMKLLESVREVERMEKELVSSLGELEKEIGKSLDKLQEIMERFSL
;
A
#
# COMPACT_ATOMS: atom_id res chain seq x y z
N PHE A 1 -101.69 27.47 -27.92
CA PHE A 1 -100.35 27.66 -28.50
C PHE A 1 -99.89 29.12 -28.49
N LEU A 2 -100.59 30.07 -29.13
CA LEU A 2 -100.18 31.50 -29.08
C LEU A 2 -100.15 32.06 -27.64
N ASN A 3 -101.09 31.65 -26.79
CA ASN A 3 -101.15 32.05 -25.37
C ASN A 3 -100.05 31.38 -24.50
N PHE A 4 -99.64 30.15 -24.86
CA PHE A 4 -98.51 29.45 -24.20
C PHE A 4 -97.22 30.24 -24.42
N PHE A 5 -96.95 30.62 -25.66
CA PHE A 5 -95.80 31.45 -26.00
C PHE A 5 -95.89 32.84 -25.35
N PHE A 6 -97.07 33.46 -25.29
CA PHE A 6 -97.25 34.76 -24.61
C PHE A 6 -97.02 34.67 -23.10
N THR A 7 -97.49 33.63 -22.42
CA THR A 7 -97.28 33.47 -20.96
C THR A 7 -95.80 33.21 -20.68
N LEU A 8 -95.15 32.36 -21.48
CA LEU A 8 -93.72 32.07 -21.38
C LEU A 8 -92.86 33.34 -21.60
N LEU A 9 -93.26 34.19 -22.56
CA LEU A 9 -92.53 35.41 -22.92
C LEU A 9 -92.88 36.62 -22.04
N PHE A 10 -93.95 36.61 -21.26
CA PHE A 10 -94.32 37.77 -20.42
C PHE A 10 -94.04 37.56 -18.93
N PHE A 11 -94.17 36.33 -18.41
CA PHE A 11 -93.87 36.01 -17.01
C PHE A 11 -92.41 35.65 -16.78
N TYR A 12 -91.82 34.84 -17.67
CA TYR A 12 -90.45 34.36 -17.47
C TYR A 12 -89.41 35.24 -18.17
N LEU A 13 -89.79 36.08 -19.14
CA LEU A 13 -88.84 37.00 -19.77
C LEU A 13 -88.27 38.03 -18.78
N PRO A 14 -89.04 38.63 -17.85
CA PRO A 14 -88.48 39.44 -16.77
C PRO A 14 -87.50 38.65 -15.88
N GLU A 15 -87.79 37.40 -15.54
CA GLU A 15 -86.92 36.54 -14.70
C GLU A 15 -85.68 36.03 -15.45
N PHE A 16 -85.79 35.89 -16.77
CA PHE A 16 -84.68 35.57 -17.67
C PHE A 16 -83.78 36.81 -17.92
N ILE A 17 -84.38 38.00 -17.97
CA ILE A 17 -83.66 39.28 -18.04
C ILE A 17 -83.00 39.62 -16.68
N GLU A 18 -83.63 39.27 -15.55
CA GLU A 18 -83.04 39.34 -14.20
C GLU A 18 -82.11 38.17 -13.84
N ARG A 19 -81.97 37.17 -14.74
CA ARG A 19 -81.08 35.99 -14.63
C ARG A 19 -81.11 35.26 -13.28
N LYS A 20 -82.29 34.92 -12.78
CA LYS A 20 -82.44 34.08 -11.56
C LYS A 20 -82.51 32.56 -11.84
N VAL A 21 -82.39 32.10 -13.09
CA VAL A 21 -82.62 30.69 -13.48
C VAL A 21 -81.59 30.23 -14.52
N SER A 22 -80.92 29.09 -14.28
CA SER A 22 -79.93 28.51 -15.21
C SER A 22 -80.57 27.75 -16.37
N LEU A 23 -79.82 27.46 -17.44
CA LEU A 23 -80.32 26.78 -18.65
C LEU A 23 -80.78 25.33 -18.36
N SER A 24 -80.16 24.65 -17.41
CA SER A 24 -80.60 23.32 -16.94
C SER A 24 -81.88 23.41 -16.12
N ASP A 25 -82.01 24.44 -15.28
CA ASP A 25 -83.23 24.69 -14.51
C ASP A 25 -84.39 25.02 -15.44
N PHE A 26 -84.15 25.77 -16.52
CA PHE A 26 -85.14 26.05 -17.55
C PHE A 26 -85.68 24.78 -18.22
N VAL A 27 -84.80 23.82 -18.57
CA VAL A 27 -85.23 22.54 -19.17
C VAL A 27 -86.02 21.70 -18.16
N PHE A 28 -85.64 21.73 -16.89
CA PHE A 28 -86.38 21.04 -15.82
C PHE A 28 -87.75 21.69 -15.57
N ILE A 29 -87.81 23.02 -15.45
CA ILE A 29 -89.05 23.81 -15.29
C ILE A 29 -89.96 23.61 -16.50
N MET A 30 -89.43 23.61 -17.73
CA MET A 30 -90.20 23.38 -18.96
C MET A 30 -90.91 22.04 -18.99
N LYS A 31 -90.31 20.96 -18.46
CA LYS A 31 -90.98 19.66 -18.38
C LYS A 31 -92.23 19.73 -17.50
N TRP A 32 -92.16 20.45 -16.39
CA TRP A 32 -93.27 20.62 -15.46
C TRP A 32 -94.32 21.63 -15.94
N GLU A 33 -93.91 22.69 -16.65
CA GLU A 33 -94.81 23.65 -17.30
C GLU A 33 -95.63 23.00 -18.43
N VAL A 34 -95.04 22.11 -19.23
CA VAL A 34 -95.80 21.35 -20.25
C VAL A 34 -96.89 20.48 -19.60
N ILE A 35 -96.58 19.85 -18.47
CA ILE A 35 -97.56 19.07 -17.69
C ILE A 35 -98.64 19.98 -17.11
N TYR A 36 -98.26 21.14 -16.57
CA TYR A 36 -99.18 22.13 -16.04
C TYR A 36 -100.12 22.67 -17.13
N TYR A 37 -99.60 22.98 -18.33
CA TYR A 37 -100.41 23.48 -19.45
C TYR A 37 -101.36 22.41 -20.01
N LEU A 38 -100.92 21.14 -20.07
CA LEU A 38 -101.80 20.02 -20.42
C LEU A 38 -102.92 19.83 -19.40
N LEU A 39 -102.60 19.94 -18.11
CA LEU A 39 -103.58 19.93 -17.03
C LEU A 39 -104.52 21.13 -17.13
N ALA A 40 -104.03 22.33 -17.43
CA ALA A 40 -104.83 23.54 -17.62
C ALA A 40 -105.73 23.46 -18.85
N LEU A 41 -105.31 22.84 -19.96
CA LEU A 41 -106.13 22.57 -21.14
C LEU A 41 -107.26 21.57 -20.83
N LEU A 42 -106.93 20.51 -20.09
CA LEU A 42 -107.91 19.56 -19.58
C LEU A 42 -108.90 20.27 -18.62
N PHE A 43 -108.40 21.17 -17.79
CA PHE A 43 -109.17 22.00 -16.89
C PHE A 43 -110.13 22.90 -17.71
N PHE A 44 -109.64 23.62 -18.71
CA PHE A 44 -110.43 24.55 -19.53
C PHE A 44 -111.50 23.82 -20.35
N TYR A 45 -111.18 22.64 -20.90
CA TYR A 45 -112.14 21.77 -21.57
C TYR A 45 -113.27 21.33 -20.63
N ASN A 46 -112.93 20.94 -19.40
CA ASN A 46 -113.92 20.57 -18.40
C ASN A 46 -114.74 21.78 -17.91
N ALA A 47 -114.13 22.96 -17.73
CA ALA A 47 -114.83 24.20 -17.40
C ALA A 47 -115.80 24.65 -18.51
N TRP A 48 -115.40 24.55 -19.78
CA TRP A 48 -116.26 24.85 -20.92
C TRP A 48 -117.48 23.92 -20.96
N LYS A 49 -117.26 22.61 -20.74
CA LYS A 49 -118.33 21.61 -20.65
C LYS A 49 -119.29 21.90 -19.48
N VAL A 50 -118.74 22.35 -18.36
CA VAL A 50 -119.48 22.73 -17.17
C VAL A 50 -120.33 23.99 -17.35
N VAL A 51 -119.78 25.06 -17.96
CA VAL A 51 -120.51 26.31 -18.21
C VAL A 51 -121.64 26.10 -19.24
N SER A 52 -121.45 25.16 -20.19
CA SER A 52 -122.49 24.79 -21.15
C SER A 52 -123.72 24.10 -20.55
N MET A 53 -123.67 23.68 -19.27
CA MET A 53 -124.78 22.99 -18.58
C MET A 53 -125.60 23.88 -17.63
N GLY A 54 -125.34 25.19 -17.56
CA GLY A 54 -126.27 26.18 -16.95
C GLY A 54 -126.47 26.15 -15.43
N HIS A 55 -125.66 25.40 -14.66
CA HIS A 55 -125.76 25.33 -13.18
C HIS A 55 -124.50 25.86 -12.48
N LEU A 56 -124.67 26.42 -11.26
CA LEU A 56 -123.61 27.04 -10.44
C LEU A 56 -122.77 26.04 -9.60
N LEU A 57 -123.31 24.86 -9.28
CA LEU A 57 -122.67 23.81 -8.47
C LEU A 57 -121.31 23.30 -9.02
N PRO A 58 -121.13 23.14 -10.35
CA PRO A 58 -119.87 22.69 -10.93
C PRO A 58 -118.69 23.66 -10.75
N ILE A 59 -118.94 24.98 -10.60
CA ILE A 59 -117.87 25.99 -10.45
C ILE A 59 -117.18 25.83 -9.10
N ILE A 60 -117.94 25.51 -8.04
CA ILE A 60 -117.41 25.29 -6.68
C ILE A 60 -116.60 23.99 -6.60
N LEU A 61 -117.08 22.91 -7.21
CA LEU A 61 -116.35 21.64 -7.29
C LEU A 61 -115.03 21.78 -8.07
N TYR A 62 -115.01 22.64 -9.08
CA TYR A 62 -113.84 22.91 -9.89
C TYR A 62 -112.78 23.74 -9.15
N THR A 63 -113.16 24.81 -8.45
CA THR A 63 -112.20 25.58 -7.63
C THR A 63 -111.63 24.75 -6.48
N ALA A 64 -112.43 23.86 -5.88
CA ALA A 64 -111.94 22.88 -4.91
C ALA A 64 -110.93 21.88 -5.53
N GLY A 65 -111.19 21.41 -6.76
CA GLY A 65 -110.28 20.52 -7.49
C GLY A 65 -108.93 21.15 -7.84
N ALA A 66 -108.91 22.41 -8.29
CA ALA A 66 -107.66 23.15 -8.53
C ALA A 66 -106.81 23.30 -7.25
N GLY A 67 -107.46 23.60 -6.11
CA GLY A 67 -106.78 23.70 -4.82
C GLY A 67 -106.11 22.39 -4.39
N ILE A 68 -106.77 21.26 -4.65
CA ILE A 68 -106.22 19.92 -4.36
C ILE A 68 -104.99 19.63 -5.23
N VAL A 69 -105.03 19.95 -6.54
CA VAL A 69 -103.87 19.73 -7.44
C VAL A 69 -102.67 20.58 -7.02
N TYR A 70 -102.88 21.85 -6.65
CA TYR A 70 -101.80 22.72 -6.14
C TYR A 70 -101.18 22.16 -4.85
N LEU A 71 -102.00 21.63 -3.93
CA LEU A 71 -101.54 21.01 -2.68
C LEU A 71 -100.76 19.71 -2.90
N PHE A 72 -101.00 18.96 -3.99
CA PHE A 72 -100.31 17.69 -4.28
C PHE A 72 -99.05 17.84 -5.13
N ILE A 73 -99.02 18.74 -6.12
CA ILE A 73 -97.86 18.88 -7.01
C ILE A 73 -96.69 19.57 -6.31
N ARG A 74 -96.97 20.58 -5.46
CA ARG A 74 -95.92 21.34 -4.76
C ARG A 74 -95.02 20.46 -3.87
N PRO A 75 -95.55 19.54 -3.03
CA PRO A 75 -94.72 18.61 -2.27
C PRO A 75 -93.88 17.66 -3.14
N VAL A 76 -94.40 17.21 -4.29
CA VAL A 76 -93.70 16.28 -5.18
C VAL A 76 -92.47 16.94 -5.81
N VAL A 77 -92.59 18.20 -6.23
CA VAL A 77 -91.45 18.95 -6.82
C VAL A 77 -90.38 19.23 -5.77
N ILE A 78 -90.76 19.61 -4.54
CA ILE A 78 -89.81 19.84 -3.45
C ILE A 78 -89.07 18.53 -3.10
N ASN A 79 -89.79 17.42 -2.94
CA ASN A 79 -89.18 16.12 -2.64
C ASN A 79 -88.25 15.62 -3.77
N ALA A 80 -88.55 15.94 -5.04
CA ALA A 80 -87.69 15.58 -6.16
C ALA A 80 -86.36 16.35 -6.17
N ILE A 81 -86.38 17.62 -5.75
CA ILE A 81 -85.16 18.44 -5.60
C ILE A 81 -84.30 17.90 -4.44
N ASP A 82 -84.92 17.55 -3.31
CA ASP A 82 -84.20 16.98 -2.16
C ASP A 82 -83.55 15.62 -2.48
N ALA A 83 -84.23 14.77 -3.26
CA ALA A 83 -83.67 13.50 -3.72
C ALA A 83 -82.47 13.68 -4.68
N TYR A 84 -82.48 14.71 -5.52
CA TYR A 84 -81.35 15.03 -6.40
C TYR A 84 -80.12 15.48 -5.61
N ASN A 85 -80.31 16.37 -4.63
CA ASN A 85 -79.23 16.83 -3.74
C ASN A 85 -78.61 15.66 -2.96
N LEU A 86 -79.45 14.73 -2.47
CA LEU A 86 -78.98 13.53 -1.75
C LEU A 86 -78.19 12.57 -2.66
N LYS A 87 -78.58 12.41 -3.92
CA LYS A 87 -77.82 11.59 -4.88
C LYS A 87 -76.43 12.17 -5.13
N MET A 88 -76.35 13.49 -5.34
CA MET A 88 -75.09 14.18 -5.57
C MET A 88 -74.16 14.07 -4.35
N PHE A 89 -74.72 14.12 -3.14
CA PHE A 89 -74.01 13.86 -1.89
C PHE A 89 -73.39 12.45 -1.85
N MET A 90 -74.13 11.41 -2.22
CA MET A 90 -73.61 10.03 -2.24
C MET A 90 -72.52 9.82 -3.30
N GLU A 91 -72.64 10.43 -4.48
CA GLU A 91 -71.60 10.38 -5.52
C GLU A 91 -70.31 11.05 -5.06
N MET A 92 -70.41 12.12 -4.28
CA MET A 92 -69.28 12.80 -3.68
C MET A 92 -68.58 11.94 -2.63
N GLU A 93 -69.31 11.40 -1.66
CA GLU A 93 -68.77 10.49 -0.63
C GLU A 93 -68.03 9.30 -1.25
N ARG A 94 -68.62 8.70 -2.29
CA ARG A 94 -67.99 7.58 -3.01
C ARG A 94 -66.73 8.00 -3.76
N ALA A 95 -66.72 9.18 -4.36
CA ALA A 95 -65.54 9.69 -5.07
C ALA A 95 -64.40 10.04 -4.11
N MET A 96 -64.73 10.57 -2.92
CA MET A 96 -63.75 10.92 -1.89
C MET A 96 -63.16 9.70 -1.19
N SER A 97 -63.92 8.61 -1.08
CA SER A 97 -63.44 7.33 -0.54
C SER A 97 -62.53 6.53 -1.48
N ALA A 98 -62.26 7.02 -2.71
CA ALA A 98 -61.56 6.26 -3.75
C ALA A 98 -60.02 6.31 -3.67
N GLY A 99 -59.42 6.77 -2.56
CA GLY A 99 -57.96 6.82 -2.40
C GLY A 99 -57.25 7.73 -3.41
N LEU A 100 -57.87 8.85 -3.77
CA LEU A 100 -57.34 9.79 -4.77
C LEU A 100 -56.10 10.52 -4.26
N SER A 101 -55.17 10.85 -5.17
CA SER A 101 -54.11 11.82 -4.85
C SER A 101 -54.71 13.21 -4.57
N LEU A 102 -53.97 14.06 -3.86
CA LEU A 102 -54.41 15.42 -3.50
C LEU A 102 -54.89 16.22 -4.72
N ASP A 103 -54.12 16.18 -5.80
CA ASP A 103 -54.42 16.87 -7.07
C ASP A 103 -55.71 16.35 -7.73
N GLU A 104 -55.90 15.02 -7.75
CA GLU A 104 -57.10 14.39 -8.30
C GLU A 104 -58.34 14.70 -7.46
N MET A 105 -58.18 14.73 -6.13
CA MET A 105 -59.24 15.08 -5.20
C MET A 105 -59.69 16.53 -5.38
N ILE A 106 -58.74 17.47 -5.49
CA ILE A 106 -59.04 18.88 -5.74
C ILE A 106 -59.83 19.06 -7.03
N LYS A 107 -59.41 18.41 -8.13
CA LYS A 107 -60.15 18.43 -9.41
C LYS A 107 -61.55 17.84 -9.28
N LYS A 108 -61.70 16.80 -8.46
CA LYS A 108 -63.02 16.19 -8.23
C LYS A 108 -63.94 17.10 -7.42
N ILE A 109 -63.42 17.76 -6.39
CA ILE A 109 -64.13 18.78 -5.59
C ILE A 109 -64.54 19.94 -6.49
N GLU A 110 -63.66 20.43 -7.36
CA GLU A 110 -63.98 21.47 -8.34
C GLU A 110 -65.17 21.08 -9.22
N SER A 111 -65.17 19.84 -9.76
CA SER A 111 -66.24 19.37 -10.62
C SER A 111 -67.57 19.16 -9.88
N LEU A 112 -67.55 18.64 -8.66
CA LEU A 112 -68.76 18.30 -7.89
C LEU A 112 -69.38 19.54 -7.25
N SER A 113 -68.56 20.44 -6.71
CA SER A 113 -69.04 21.66 -6.04
C SER A 113 -69.86 22.56 -6.97
N ARG A 114 -69.54 22.63 -8.27
CA ARG A 114 -70.33 23.38 -9.27
C ARG A 114 -71.80 22.95 -9.39
N HIS A 115 -72.15 21.74 -8.95
CA HIS A 115 -73.52 21.23 -9.00
C HIS A 115 -74.31 21.51 -7.73
N LEU A 116 -73.62 21.83 -6.63
CA LEU A 116 -74.22 22.03 -5.29
C LEU A 116 -74.16 23.49 -4.83
N ILE A 117 -73.16 24.22 -5.30
CA ILE A 117 -72.91 25.62 -4.98
C ILE A 117 -72.79 26.35 -6.31
N ASP A 118 -73.64 27.33 -6.53
CA ASP A 118 -73.50 28.25 -7.66
C ASP A 118 -72.33 29.18 -7.34
N TRP A 119 -71.15 28.84 -7.84
CA TRP A 119 -69.94 29.63 -7.72
C TRP A 119 -69.40 29.93 -9.11
N THR A 120 -68.76 31.09 -9.26
CA THR A 120 -67.95 31.33 -10.45
C THR A 120 -66.50 30.93 -10.24
N GLY A 121 -66.02 30.86 -8.98
CA GLY A 121 -64.62 30.56 -8.64
C GLY A 121 -64.39 29.69 -7.43
N MET A 122 -63.28 28.95 -7.44
CA MET A 122 -62.80 28.15 -6.31
C MET A 122 -61.29 28.28 -6.15
N ASN A 123 -60.85 28.60 -4.94
CA ASN A 123 -59.45 28.67 -4.55
C ASN A 123 -59.17 27.77 -3.34
N ILE A 124 -57.99 27.18 -3.27
CA ILE A 124 -57.53 26.41 -2.12
C ILE A 124 -56.14 26.91 -1.75
N ALA A 125 -55.96 27.24 -0.47
CA ALA A 125 -54.67 27.62 0.07
C ALA A 125 -54.30 26.75 1.27
N VAL A 126 -53.00 26.56 1.45
CA VAL A 126 -52.42 25.68 2.49
C VAL A 126 -51.75 26.55 3.54
N LEU A 127 -51.94 26.21 4.81
CA LEU A 127 -51.28 26.90 5.91
C LEU A 127 -49.83 26.42 6.05
N ASP A 128 -48.91 27.36 6.09
CA ASP A 128 -47.55 27.17 6.57
C ASP A 128 -47.49 27.65 8.03
N GLU A 129 -47.61 26.71 8.97
CA GLU A 129 -47.67 26.98 10.42
C GLU A 129 -46.40 27.66 10.94
N GLU A 130 -45.23 27.31 10.39
CA GLU A 130 -43.95 27.87 10.85
C GLU A 130 -43.84 29.37 10.52
N ARG A 131 -44.48 29.79 9.42
CA ARG A 131 -44.39 31.17 8.90
C ARG A 131 -45.63 32.00 9.18
N GLY A 132 -46.74 31.38 9.59
CA GLY A 132 -48.03 32.06 9.74
C GLY A 132 -48.57 32.57 8.40
N GLU A 133 -48.24 31.86 7.31
CA GLU A 133 -48.54 32.24 5.93
C GLU A 133 -49.52 31.25 5.30
N ILE A 134 -50.48 31.77 4.55
CA ILE A 134 -51.47 31.00 3.79
C ILE A 134 -51.08 31.10 2.32
N VAL A 135 -50.63 29.99 1.75
CA VAL A 135 -50.04 29.96 0.40
C VAL A 135 -51.04 29.34 -0.56
N LEU A 136 -51.35 30.03 -1.65
CA LEU A 136 -52.24 29.52 -2.68
C LEU A 136 -51.68 28.20 -3.25
N TYR A 137 -52.52 27.17 -3.25
CA TYR A 137 -52.20 25.84 -3.74
C TYR A 137 -52.93 25.49 -5.03
N TYR A 138 -54.16 26.00 -5.18
CA TYR A 138 -54.97 25.76 -6.36
C TYR A 138 -55.91 26.94 -6.61
N SER A 139 -56.14 27.24 -7.88
CA SER A 139 -57.17 28.21 -8.31
C SER A 139 -57.82 27.77 -9.61
N SER A 140 -59.16 27.69 -9.62
CA SER A 140 -59.94 27.26 -10.77
C SER A 140 -59.86 28.21 -11.96
N TYR A 141 -59.49 29.48 -11.72
CA TYR A 141 -59.36 30.48 -12.78
C TYR A 141 -57.98 30.54 -13.39
N LEU A 142 -56.94 30.46 -12.54
CA LEU A 142 -55.56 30.50 -13.01
C LEU A 142 -55.15 29.16 -13.64
N GLY A 143 -55.96 28.10 -13.48
CA GLY A 143 -55.62 26.75 -13.93
C GLY A 143 -54.38 26.21 -13.23
N PHE A 144 -54.13 26.69 -12.01
CA PHE A 144 -52.90 26.50 -11.27
C PHE A 144 -53.06 25.41 -10.20
N MET A 145 -52.01 24.61 -10.01
CA MET A 145 -51.94 23.53 -9.03
C MET A 145 -50.50 23.39 -8.52
N GLY A 146 -50.30 23.43 -7.20
CA GLY A 146 -48.99 23.43 -6.53
C GLY A 146 -48.82 24.65 -5.62
N LYS A 147 -47.74 24.75 -4.83
CA LYS A 147 -47.52 25.95 -3.99
C LYS A 147 -46.94 27.10 -4.84
N ASP A 148 -47.68 28.20 -5.00
CA ASP A 148 -47.15 29.45 -5.58
C ASP A 148 -46.94 30.50 -4.48
N LYS A 149 -45.66 30.84 -4.24
CA LYS A 149 -45.26 31.86 -3.25
C LYS A 149 -45.54 33.30 -3.71
N SER A 150 -46.05 33.49 -4.92
CA SER A 150 -46.46 34.79 -5.43
C SER A 150 -47.80 35.26 -4.83
N PHE A 151 -48.61 34.32 -4.32
CA PHE A 151 -49.91 34.58 -3.71
C PHE A 151 -49.93 34.06 -2.27
N VAL A 152 -49.46 34.93 -1.36
CA VAL A 152 -49.37 34.65 0.08
C VAL A 152 -50.21 35.65 0.85
N VAL A 153 -51.07 35.13 1.72
CA VAL A 153 -51.89 35.92 2.65
C VAL A 153 -51.47 35.57 4.07
N LYS A 154 -51.30 36.54 4.96
CA LYS A 154 -51.00 36.23 6.37
C LYS A 154 -52.25 35.84 7.13
N VAL A 155 -52.08 35.04 8.17
CA VAL A 155 -53.18 34.73 9.10
C VAL A 155 -53.73 36.04 9.68
N GLY A 156 -55.05 36.23 9.61
CA GLY A 156 -55.75 37.46 10.02
C GLY A 156 -55.85 38.56 8.96
N GLU A 157 -55.21 38.43 7.80
CA GLU A 157 -55.34 39.36 6.66
C GLU A 157 -56.29 38.79 5.61
N GLY A 158 -57.08 39.62 4.93
CA GLY A 158 -58.01 39.12 3.92
C GLY A 158 -59.24 38.40 4.49
N ILE A 159 -60.22 38.06 3.67
CA ILE A 159 -61.34 37.21 4.08
C ILE A 159 -60.83 35.81 4.45
N VAL A 160 -60.00 35.25 3.57
CA VAL A 160 -59.34 33.94 3.73
C VAL A 160 -58.49 33.84 5.00
N GLY A 161 -57.64 34.83 5.30
CA GLY A 161 -56.80 34.79 6.49
C GLY A 161 -57.56 35.03 7.79
N ASN A 162 -58.65 35.82 7.77
CA ASN A 162 -59.55 35.92 8.92
C ASN A 162 -60.32 34.61 9.17
N ALA A 163 -60.71 33.89 8.12
CA ALA A 163 -61.37 32.59 8.27
C ALA A 163 -60.45 31.55 8.94
N VAL A 164 -59.16 31.55 8.60
CA VAL A 164 -58.13 30.74 9.27
C VAL A 164 -57.93 31.17 10.73
N LEU A 165 -57.82 32.48 11.00
CA LEU A 165 -57.62 33.01 12.36
C LEU A 165 -58.79 32.70 13.29
N GLU A 166 -60.02 32.92 12.82
CA GLU A 166 -61.23 32.70 13.60
C GLU A 166 -61.61 31.21 13.72
N LYS A 167 -60.95 30.34 12.92
CA LYS A 167 -61.29 28.93 12.75
C LYS A 167 -62.78 28.72 12.43
N LYS A 168 -63.39 29.69 11.74
CA LYS A 168 -64.81 29.75 11.38
C LYS A 168 -64.97 30.20 9.93
N PRO A 169 -66.01 29.72 9.24
CA PRO A 169 -66.28 30.20 7.89
C PRO A 169 -66.72 31.66 7.92
N ILE A 170 -66.36 32.38 6.87
CA ILE A 170 -66.76 33.77 6.68
C ILE A 170 -67.53 33.86 5.37
N ILE A 171 -68.76 34.39 5.44
CA ILE A 171 -69.62 34.66 4.29
C ILE A 171 -69.70 36.17 4.04
N VAL A 172 -69.26 36.61 2.87
CA VAL A 172 -69.26 38.01 2.47
C VAL A 172 -70.28 38.21 1.36
N LYS A 173 -71.36 38.93 1.67
CA LYS A 173 -72.47 39.18 0.73
C LYS A 173 -72.16 40.29 -0.29
N ASP A 174 -71.26 41.21 0.04
CA ASP A 174 -70.81 42.27 -0.85
C ASP A 174 -69.35 42.62 -0.56
N THR A 175 -68.44 42.02 -1.32
CA THR A 175 -66.98 42.24 -1.16
C THR A 175 -66.57 43.69 -1.41
N SER A 176 -67.31 44.44 -2.24
CA SER A 176 -67.05 45.87 -2.48
C SER A 176 -67.28 46.74 -1.23
N ARG A 177 -67.91 46.19 -0.19
CA ARG A 177 -68.21 46.88 1.07
C ARG A 177 -67.50 46.28 2.27
N ASP A 178 -66.78 45.17 2.12
CA ASP A 178 -66.03 44.56 3.21
C ASP A 178 -64.57 45.06 3.18
N PRO A 179 -64.11 45.82 4.20
CA PRO A 179 -62.77 46.39 4.21
C PRO A 179 -61.66 45.34 4.34
N ARG A 180 -62.00 44.08 4.68
CA ARG A 180 -61.05 42.97 4.76
C ARG A 180 -60.83 42.29 3.41
N TYR A 181 -61.62 42.62 2.37
CA TYR A 181 -61.51 41.96 1.08
C TYR A 181 -60.18 42.28 0.37
N ILE A 182 -59.43 41.25 -0.01
CA ILE A 182 -58.21 41.35 -0.81
C ILE A 182 -58.53 40.74 -2.18
N ALA A 183 -58.51 41.57 -3.21
CA ALA A 183 -58.87 41.13 -4.55
C ALA A 183 -57.74 40.30 -5.17
N LEU A 184 -57.99 39.01 -5.39
CA LEU A 184 -57.19 38.18 -6.30
C LEU A 184 -57.50 38.51 -7.78
N ARG A 185 -58.71 39.01 -8.05
CA ARG A 185 -59.17 39.48 -9.37
C ARG A 185 -60.30 40.50 -9.25
N GLU A 186 -60.55 41.24 -10.33
CA GLU A 186 -61.73 42.12 -10.43
C GLU A 186 -63.01 41.32 -10.71
N GLY A 187 -64.16 41.83 -10.25
CA GLY A 187 -65.47 41.27 -10.56
C GLY A 187 -65.98 40.18 -9.61
N VAL A 188 -65.32 39.97 -8.46
CA VAL A 188 -65.84 39.16 -7.35
C VAL A 188 -66.66 40.07 -6.45
N TYR A 189 -67.91 39.71 -6.22
CA TYR A 189 -68.87 40.51 -5.45
C TYR A 189 -69.44 39.78 -4.24
N SER A 190 -69.27 38.47 -4.14
CA SER A 190 -69.50 37.70 -2.91
C SER A 190 -68.51 36.55 -2.81
N GLU A 191 -68.22 36.14 -1.58
CA GLU A 191 -67.17 35.17 -1.23
C GLU A 191 -67.61 34.32 -0.02
N ILE A 192 -67.25 33.04 -0.01
CA ILE A 192 -67.26 32.19 1.19
C ILE A 192 -65.87 31.61 1.38
N ALA A 193 -65.22 31.94 2.50
CA ALA A 193 -63.96 31.32 2.90
C ALA A 193 -64.20 30.33 4.06
N ILE A 194 -63.71 29.11 3.93
CA ILE A 194 -63.93 28.00 4.87
C ILE A 194 -62.60 27.42 5.30
N PRO A 195 -62.27 27.46 6.60
CA PRO A 195 -61.05 26.84 7.10
C PRO A 195 -61.17 25.31 6.99
N LEU A 196 -60.10 24.70 6.50
CA LEU A 196 -59.94 23.25 6.40
C LEU A 196 -59.42 22.75 7.75
N LEU A 197 -60.28 22.07 8.51
CA LEU A 197 -60.00 21.68 9.88
C LEU A 197 -59.75 20.17 9.99
N ILE A 198 -58.71 19.78 10.74
CA ILE A 198 -58.54 18.41 11.24
C ILE A 198 -58.30 18.49 12.74
N GLU A 199 -59.13 17.80 13.53
CA GLU A 199 -58.97 17.72 14.99
C GLU A 199 -58.83 19.09 15.69
N GLY A 200 -59.43 20.14 15.10
CA GLY A 200 -59.38 21.51 15.64
C GLY A 200 -58.23 22.38 15.11
N GLU A 201 -57.32 21.82 14.30
CA GLU A 201 -56.25 22.57 13.65
C GLU A 201 -56.54 22.88 12.19
N VAL A 202 -56.14 24.08 11.75
CA VAL A 202 -56.37 24.55 10.39
C VAL A 202 -55.21 24.12 9.51
N VAL A 203 -55.46 23.25 8.53
CA VAL A 203 -54.44 22.80 7.57
C VAL A 203 -54.42 23.63 6.29
N GLY A 204 -55.45 24.45 6.10
CA GLY A 204 -55.62 25.31 4.92
C GLY A 204 -57.00 25.95 4.91
N VAL A 205 -57.40 26.45 3.75
CA VAL A 205 -58.66 27.16 3.56
C VAL A 205 -59.13 26.94 2.12
N ILE A 206 -60.41 26.64 1.96
CA ILE A 206 -61.10 26.60 0.67
C ILE A 206 -62.00 27.82 0.57
N ASP A 207 -61.93 28.48 -0.58
CA ASP A 207 -62.64 29.70 -0.89
C ASP A 207 -63.51 29.49 -2.14
N PHE A 208 -64.74 30.00 -2.10
CA PHE A 208 -65.67 30.04 -3.21
C PHE A 208 -66.11 31.48 -3.51
N GLU A 209 -65.99 31.90 -4.77
CA GLU A 209 -66.27 33.27 -5.22
C GLU A 209 -67.45 33.33 -6.18
N HIS A 210 -68.19 34.45 -6.18
CA HIS A 210 -69.21 34.74 -7.18
C HIS A 210 -69.12 36.16 -7.72
N SER A 211 -69.54 36.33 -8.98
CA SER A 211 -69.62 37.63 -9.66
C SER A 211 -70.94 38.37 -9.45
N LEU A 212 -71.75 37.93 -8.48
CA LEU A 212 -73.01 38.56 -8.11
C LEU A 212 -72.96 38.89 -6.62
N LYS A 213 -73.60 39.99 -6.24
CA LYS A 213 -73.78 40.34 -4.82
C LYS A 213 -74.82 39.41 -4.21
N ASN A 214 -74.58 39.02 -2.96
CA ASN A 214 -75.49 38.20 -2.15
C ASN A 214 -75.85 36.86 -2.83
N ALA A 215 -74.89 36.26 -3.54
CA ALA A 215 -75.08 34.96 -4.21
C ALA A 215 -75.11 33.80 -3.21
N PHE A 216 -74.40 33.95 -2.09
CA PHE A 216 -74.27 32.90 -1.08
C PHE A 216 -75.21 33.11 0.11
N SER A 217 -75.82 32.02 0.56
CA SER A 217 -76.62 31.91 1.77
C SER A 217 -76.07 30.82 2.70
N GLU A 218 -76.72 30.64 3.85
CA GLU A 218 -76.40 29.55 4.79
C GLU A 218 -76.51 28.16 4.14
N LYS A 219 -77.32 28.01 3.09
CA LYS A 219 -77.47 26.76 2.36
C LYS A 219 -76.19 26.40 1.59
N GLU A 220 -75.59 27.35 0.88
CA GLU A 220 -74.35 27.14 0.13
C GLU A 220 -73.19 26.86 1.08
N LEU A 221 -73.17 27.51 2.25
CA LEU A 221 -72.18 27.26 3.28
C LEU A 221 -72.20 25.80 3.79
N GLN A 222 -73.39 25.20 3.97
CA GLN A 222 -73.51 23.80 4.38
C GLN A 222 -72.92 22.82 3.37
N PHE A 223 -73.11 23.07 2.06
CA PHE A 223 -72.49 22.25 1.02
C PHE A 223 -70.98 22.45 0.96
N ALA A 224 -70.51 23.67 1.22
CA ALA A 224 -69.10 24.00 1.14
C ALA A 224 -68.28 23.35 2.28
N TYR A 225 -68.86 23.21 3.48
CA TYR A 225 -68.27 22.44 4.59
C TYR A 225 -67.96 20.99 4.26
N LEU A 226 -68.80 20.37 3.43
CA LEU A 226 -68.67 18.97 3.07
C LEU A 226 -67.37 18.69 2.29
N PHE A 227 -66.98 19.61 1.41
CA PHE A 227 -65.73 19.56 0.67
C PHE A 227 -64.52 19.86 1.55
N ALA A 228 -64.69 20.77 2.52
CA ALA A 228 -63.62 21.20 3.40
C ALA A 228 -63.04 20.06 4.26
N ASP A 229 -63.89 19.24 4.87
CA ASP A 229 -63.46 18.15 5.77
C ASP A 229 -62.62 17.07 5.04
N HIS A 230 -63.04 16.72 3.84
CA HIS A 230 -62.35 15.74 3.02
C HIS A 230 -61.02 16.27 2.47
N LEU A 231 -61.02 17.51 1.98
CA LEU A 231 -59.82 18.16 1.48
C LEU A 231 -58.78 18.36 2.59
N ALA A 232 -59.23 18.69 3.80
CA ALA A 232 -58.37 18.82 4.97
C ALA A 232 -57.55 17.53 5.18
N ARG A 233 -58.22 16.37 5.27
CA ARG A 233 -57.56 15.07 5.47
C ARG A 233 -56.51 14.76 4.41
N ALA A 234 -56.84 14.94 3.13
CA ALA A 234 -55.91 14.67 2.04
C ALA A 234 -54.67 15.58 2.05
N LEU A 235 -54.86 16.87 2.39
CA LEU A 235 -53.76 17.83 2.54
C LEU A 235 -52.79 17.37 3.64
N LYS A 236 -53.31 16.95 4.80
CA LYS A 236 -52.47 16.48 5.92
C LYS A 236 -51.65 15.25 5.54
N THR A 237 -52.27 14.24 4.94
CA THR A 237 -51.59 13.01 4.52
C THR A 237 -50.47 13.29 3.52
N HIS A 238 -50.73 14.15 2.52
CA HIS A 238 -49.73 14.51 1.51
C HIS A 238 -48.51 15.23 2.13
N MET A 239 -48.76 16.16 3.06
CA MET A 239 -47.69 16.93 3.72
C MET A 239 -46.84 16.07 4.66
N THR A 240 -47.42 15.03 5.28
CA THR A 240 -46.68 14.15 6.20
C THR A 240 -45.83 13.09 5.46
N LEU A 241 -46.30 12.53 4.35
CA LEU A 241 -45.62 11.40 3.69
C LEU A 241 -44.50 11.81 2.71
N SER A 242 -44.53 13.03 2.16
CA SER A 242 -43.55 13.47 1.16
C SER A 242 -42.10 13.57 1.70
N PRO A 243 -41.84 14.17 2.89
CA PRO A 243 -40.49 14.22 3.47
C PRO A 243 -39.94 12.85 3.88
N LEU A 244 -40.80 11.92 4.30
CA LEU A 244 -40.39 10.55 4.66
C LEU A 244 -39.87 9.78 3.44
N ARG A 245 -40.47 9.99 2.26
CA ARG A 245 -40.02 9.39 1.00
C ARG A 245 -38.62 9.82 0.59
N SER A 246 -38.30 11.11 0.72
CA SER A 246 -36.98 11.61 0.33
C SER A 246 -35.88 11.15 1.29
N ILE A 247 -36.15 11.12 2.60
CA ILE A 247 -35.22 10.60 3.61
C ILE A 247 -34.94 9.11 3.39
N SER A 248 -35.98 8.32 3.13
CA SER A 248 -35.84 6.88 2.83
C SER A 248 -34.96 6.63 1.60
N ALA A 249 -35.16 7.40 0.52
CA ALA A 249 -34.33 7.27 -0.69
C ALA A 249 -32.86 7.64 -0.44
N SER A 250 -32.60 8.70 0.35
CA SER A 250 -31.24 9.10 0.71
C SER A 250 -30.54 8.07 1.61
N LEU A 251 -31.24 7.55 2.63
CA LEU A 251 -30.72 6.50 3.52
C LEU A 251 -30.43 5.20 2.77
N ARG A 252 -31.25 4.86 1.78
CA ARG A 252 -30.99 3.70 0.90
C ARG A 252 -29.73 3.90 0.06
N GLY A 253 -29.51 5.10 -0.48
CA GLY A 253 -28.28 5.44 -1.19
C GLY A 253 -27.04 5.36 -0.30
N GLU A 254 -27.09 5.93 0.90
CA GLU A 254 -25.99 5.83 1.88
C GLU A 254 -25.77 4.38 2.37
N GLY A 255 -26.83 3.59 2.54
CA GLY A 255 -26.74 2.17 2.90
C GLY A 255 -26.04 1.30 1.86
N GLU A 256 -26.34 1.50 0.56
CA GLU A 256 -25.64 0.80 -0.53
C GLU A 256 -24.16 1.19 -0.60
N ARG A 257 -23.82 2.47 -0.42
CA ARG A 257 -22.42 2.92 -0.34
C ARG A 257 -21.69 2.34 0.86
N LEU A 258 -22.34 2.28 2.02
CA LEU A 258 -21.78 1.66 3.22
C LEU A 258 -21.48 0.18 2.99
N LYS A 259 -22.40 -0.54 2.34
CA LYS A 259 -22.22 -1.96 1.99
C LYS A 259 -21.04 -2.18 1.04
N GLU A 260 -20.90 -1.33 0.02
CA GLU A 260 -19.76 -1.37 -0.91
C GLU A 260 -18.44 -1.12 -0.15
N ASN A 261 -18.38 -0.08 0.69
CA ASN A 261 -17.21 0.23 1.52
C ASN A 261 -16.84 -0.91 2.48
N VAL A 262 -17.83 -1.56 3.12
CA VAL A 262 -17.60 -2.72 3.99
C VAL A 262 -17.04 -3.91 3.21
N SER A 263 -17.53 -4.14 1.99
CA SER A 263 -17.00 -5.21 1.12
C SER A 263 -15.57 -4.91 0.68
N GLU A 264 -15.26 -3.67 0.35
CA GLU A 264 -13.92 -3.24 -0.03
C GLU A 264 -12.95 -3.35 1.15
N MET A 265 -13.33 -2.86 2.34
CA MET A 265 -12.53 -3.03 3.56
C MET A 265 -12.26 -4.49 3.90
N LYS A 266 -13.22 -5.41 3.73
CA LYS A 266 -12.97 -6.85 3.93
C LYS A 266 -11.88 -7.40 3.01
N LYS A 267 -11.84 -6.92 1.77
CA LYS A 267 -10.82 -7.35 0.80
C LYS A 267 -9.45 -6.80 1.19
N VAL A 268 -9.37 -5.51 1.52
CA VAL A 268 -8.14 -4.86 1.99
C VAL A 268 -7.61 -5.55 3.27
N HIS A 269 -8.49 -5.90 4.20
CA HIS A 269 -8.12 -6.62 5.42
C HIS A 269 -7.45 -7.97 5.13
N GLU A 270 -8.00 -8.77 4.20
CA GLU A 270 -7.40 -10.06 3.84
C GLU A 270 -6.05 -9.87 3.13
N GLU A 271 -5.92 -8.85 2.27
CA GLU A 271 -4.65 -8.49 1.62
C GLU A 271 -3.58 -8.06 2.65
N ILE A 272 -3.94 -7.21 3.62
CA ILE A 272 -3.06 -6.80 4.73
C ILE A 272 -2.59 -8.02 5.54
N ARG A 273 -3.52 -8.93 5.87
CA ARG A 273 -3.22 -10.13 6.64
C ARG A 273 -2.22 -11.04 5.93
N GLU A 274 -2.41 -11.28 4.64
CA GLU A 274 -1.48 -12.07 3.84
C GLU A 274 -0.08 -11.43 3.79
N GLU A 275 -0.01 -10.11 3.67
CA GLU A 275 1.25 -9.38 3.64
C GLU A 275 1.99 -9.42 5.00
N ILE A 276 1.26 -9.37 6.12
CA ILE A 276 1.83 -9.56 7.47
C ILE A 276 2.43 -10.96 7.62
N GLU A 277 1.70 -12.01 7.20
CA GLU A 277 2.18 -13.39 7.29
C GLU A 277 3.46 -13.60 6.46
N LYS A 278 3.49 -13.09 5.22
CA LYS A 278 4.70 -13.08 4.37
C LYS A 278 5.85 -12.29 5.00
N GLY A 279 5.57 -11.13 5.58
CA GLY A 279 6.56 -10.30 6.26
C GLY A 279 7.21 -11.00 7.45
N LEU A 280 6.42 -11.74 8.24
CA LEU A 280 6.91 -12.54 9.37
C LEU A 280 7.77 -13.71 8.92
N GLU A 281 7.33 -14.47 7.91
CA GLU A 281 8.12 -15.57 7.37
C GLU A 281 9.47 -15.07 6.82
N THR A 282 9.43 -13.98 6.05
CA THR A 282 10.64 -13.34 5.50
C THR A 282 11.58 -12.88 6.62
N ASN A 283 11.06 -12.26 7.68
CA ASN A 283 11.88 -11.82 8.82
C ASN A 283 12.52 -13.00 9.56
N LEU A 284 11.78 -14.09 9.79
CA LEU A 284 12.30 -15.29 10.45
C LEU A 284 13.45 -15.92 9.64
N VAL A 285 13.26 -16.07 8.34
CA VAL A 285 14.30 -16.60 7.43
C VAL A 285 15.53 -15.69 7.43
N ARG A 286 15.33 -14.37 7.36
CA ARG A 286 16.39 -13.36 7.41
C ARG A 286 17.20 -13.45 8.71
N LYS A 287 16.51 -13.59 9.85
CA LYS A 287 17.13 -13.77 11.16
C LYS A 287 17.96 -15.06 11.24
N GLU A 288 17.44 -16.19 10.76
CA GLU A 288 18.17 -17.46 10.76
C GLU A 288 19.44 -17.39 9.89
N ILE A 289 19.32 -16.81 8.69
CA ILE A 289 20.47 -16.56 7.80
C ILE A 289 21.48 -15.64 8.49
N GLY A 290 21.02 -14.56 9.14
CA GLY A 290 21.86 -13.63 9.88
C GLY A 290 22.62 -14.27 11.04
N GLU A 291 22.02 -15.21 11.77
CA GLU A 291 22.70 -15.96 12.83
C GLU A 291 23.76 -16.92 12.27
N LYS A 292 23.44 -17.66 11.19
CA LYS A 292 24.40 -18.55 10.51
C LYS A 292 25.59 -17.79 9.94
N LEU A 293 25.32 -16.68 9.24
CA LEU A 293 26.37 -15.81 8.70
C LEU A 293 27.28 -15.27 9.81
N ARG A 294 26.74 -15.02 11.02
CA ARG A 294 27.51 -14.46 12.12
C ARG A 294 28.52 -15.47 12.65
N GLY A 295 28.08 -16.70 12.85
CA GLY A 295 28.97 -17.81 13.22
C GLY A 295 30.07 -17.98 12.18
N LEU A 296 29.73 -17.97 10.89
CA LEU A 296 30.70 -18.07 9.80
C LEU A 296 31.71 -16.91 9.80
N VAL A 297 31.27 -15.68 10.02
CA VAL A 297 32.15 -14.51 10.14
C VAL A 297 33.08 -14.62 11.35
N GLU A 298 32.58 -15.10 12.49
CA GLU A 298 33.40 -15.31 13.69
C GLU A 298 34.46 -16.40 13.49
N ASP A 299 34.09 -17.52 12.88
CA ASP A 299 35.01 -18.59 12.52
C ASP A 299 36.07 -18.11 11.52
N MET A 300 35.68 -17.31 10.52
CA MET A 300 36.61 -16.71 9.55
C MET A 300 37.62 -15.77 10.22
N VAL A 301 37.19 -14.93 11.16
CA VAL A 301 38.11 -14.07 11.92
C VAL A 301 39.10 -14.92 12.71
N GLY A 302 38.62 -15.91 13.46
CA GLY A 302 39.48 -16.79 14.24
C GLY A 302 40.48 -17.57 13.38
N TRP A 303 40.03 -18.08 12.22
CA TRP A 303 40.88 -18.78 11.27
C TRP A 303 41.97 -17.87 10.70
N LEU A 304 41.62 -16.66 10.24
CA LEU A 304 42.60 -15.70 9.70
C LEU A 304 43.60 -15.24 10.75
N GLU A 305 43.17 -14.91 11.97
CA GLU A 305 44.08 -14.53 13.05
C GLU A 305 45.04 -15.69 13.41
N GLY A 306 44.57 -16.94 13.32
CA GLY A 306 45.38 -18.15 13.45
C GLY A 306 46.42 -18.31 12.35
N GLU A 307 46.03 -18.11 11.09
CA GLU A 307 46.95 -18.14 9.93
C GLU A 307 47.99 -17.02 10.01
N GLU A 308 47.61 -15.80 10.38
CA GLU A 308 48.53 -14.67 10.60
C GLU A 308 49.61 -15.00 11.64
N LYS A 309 49.21 -15.64 12.74
CA LYS A 309 50.17 -16.09 13.77
C LYS A 309 51.17 -17.11 13.20
N LYS A 310 50.72 -18.05 12.37
CA LYS A 310 51.60 -19.04 11.72
C LYS A 310 52.54 -18.39 10.70
N ARG A 311 52.04 -17.46 9.89
CA ARG A 311 52.86 -16.69 8.93
C ARG A 311 53.95 -15.91 9.64
N ARG A 312 53.61 -15.17 10.71
CA ARG A 312 54.60 -14.44 11.54
C ARG A 312 55.67 -15.36 12.12
N GLY A 313 55.27 -16.51 12.65
CA GLY A 313 56.22 -17.52 13.13
C GLY A 313 57.12 -18.10 12.04
N SER A 314 56.62 -18.19 10.80
CA SER A 314 57.41 -18.66 9.64
C SER A 314 58.42 -17.61 9.19
N VAL A 315 58.06 -16.32 9.21
CA VAL A 315 58.98 -15.20 8.96
C VAL A 315 60.12 -15.19 9.98
N GLU A 316 59.82 -15.35 11.27
CA GLU A 316 60.82 -15.36 12.33
C GLU A 316 61.81 -16.53 12.15
N LYS A 317 61.29 -17.75 11.92
CA LYS A 317 62.12 -18.92 11.60
C LYS A 317 62.94 -18.74 10.32
N GLY A 318 62.36 -18.13 9.29
CA GLY A 318 63.05 -17.82 8.04
C GLY A 318 64.24 -16.89 8.27
N LYS A 319 64.05 -15.81 9.03
CA LYS A 319 65.12 -14.86 9.41
C LYS A 319 66.22 -15.53 10.23
N GLU A 320 65.86 -16.39 11.18
CA GLU A 320 66.83 -17.18 11.94
C GLU A 320 67.68 -18.08 11.03
N LYS A 321 67.05 -18.78 10.08
CA LYS A 321 67.76 -19.66 9.13
C LYS A 321 68.65 -18.89 8.16
N VAL A 322 68.27 -17.68 7.76
CA VAL A 322 69.13 -16.79 6.98
C VAL A 322 70.40 -16.41 7.76
N LEU A 323 70.26 -16.07 9.05
CA LEU A 323 71.41 -15.79 9.91
C LEU A 323 72.31 -17.01 10.10
N GLU A 324 71.72 -18.19 10.34
CA GLU A 324 72.47 -19.44 10.47
C GLU A 324 73.25 -19.77 9.18
N GLY A 325 72.63 -19.61 8.01
CA GLY A 325 73.29 -19.86 6.73
C GLY A 325 74.38 -18.85 6.39
N ARG A 326 74.25 -17.57 6.79
CA ARG A 326 75.35 -16.59 6.72
C ARG A 326 76.53 -17.01 7.60
N GLY A 327 76.26 -17.55 8.78
CA GLY A 327 77.32 -18.12 9.64
C GLY A 327 78.07 -19.27 8.95
N LYS A 328 77.33 -20.19 8.31
CA LYS A 328 77.92 -21.30 7.54
C LYS A 328 78.74 -20.83 6.33
N LEU A 329 78.34 -19.73 5.69
CA LEU A 329 79.13 -19.14 4.60
C LEU A 329 80.49 -18.65 5.11
N GLY A 330 80.52 -18.04 6.31
CA GLY A 330 81.78 -17.67 6.97
C GLY A 330 82.66 -18.88 7.33
N ASP A 331 82.08 -20.05 7.61
CA ASP A 331 82.85 -21.30 7.80
C ASP A 331 83.50 -21.78 6.51
N VAL A 332 82.81 -21.62 5.37
CA VAL A 332 83.35 -21.95 4.03
C VAL A 332 84.48 -21.01 3.67
N GLU A 333 84.33 -19.70 3.92
CA GLU A 333 85.39 -18.70 3.70
C GLU A 333 86.65 -19.02 4.51
N ARG A 334 86.52 -19.31 5.81
CA ARG A 334 87.64 -19.76 6.67
C ARG A 334 88.29 -21.05 6.17
N SER A 335 87.50 -21.97 5.62
CA SER A 335 88.03 -23.21 5.03
C SER A 335 88.86 -22.92 3.77
N MET A 336 88.45 -21.97 2.93
CA MET A 336 89.24 -21.54 1.77
C MET A 336 90.55 -20.85 2.17
N GLU A 337 90.55 -20.05 3.24
CA GLU A 337 91.78 -19.47 3.80
C GLU A 337 92.76 -20.57 4.24
N GLY A 338 92.27 -21.58 4.98
CA GLY A 338 93.08 -22.73 5.38
C GLY A 338 93.62 -23.54 4.20
N LEU A 339 92.85 -23.71 3.11
CA LEU A 339 93.33 -24.40 1.90
C LEU A 339 94.44 -23.61 1.19
N ASN A 340 94.37 -22.29 1.20
CA ASN A 340 95.45 -21.44 0.66
C ASN A 340 96.75 -21.59 1.47
N GLU A 341 96.66 -21.69 2.80
CA GLU A 341 97.82 -21.98 3.66
C GLU A 341 98.40 -23.37 3.36
N VAL A 342 97.56 -24.39 3.22
CA VAL A 342 98.00 -25.74 2.86
C VAL A 342 98.68 -25.75 1.49
N ARG A 343 98.13 -25.05 0.49
CA ARG A 343 98.74 -24.94 -0.84
C ARG A 343 100.14 -24.33 -0.76
N LYS A 344 100.28 -23.24 0.00
CA LYS A 344 101.58 -22.58 0.22
C LYS A 344 102.57 -23.52 0.92
N GLY A 345 102.13 -24.26 1.94
CA GLY A 345 102.97 -25.26 2.62
C GLY A 345 103.43 -26.39 1.70
N ILE A 346 102.60 -26.82 0.74
CA ILE A 346 102.99 -27.82 -0.27
C ILE A 346 104.07 -27.23 -1.21
N GLU A 347 103.93 -25.98 -1.65
CA GLU A 347 104.93 -25.31 -2.49
C GLU A 347 106.28 -25.16 -1.78
N GLU A 348 106.27 -24.75 -0.51
CA GLU A 348 107.47 -24.68 0.34
C GLU A 348 108.11 -26.07 0.53
N MET A 349 107.31 -27.11 0.78
CA MET A 349 107.80 -28.48 0.90
C MET A 349 108.49 -28.96 -0.39
N VAL A 350 107.92 -28.67 -1.57
CA VAL A 350 108.54 -29.03 -2.85
C VAL A 350 109.89 -28.33 -3.02
N GLN A 351 110.02 -27.06 -2.60
CA GLN A 351 111.28 -26.33 -2.64
C GLN A 351 112.35 -26.91 -1.69
N GLU A 352 111.96 -27.28 -0.47
CA GLU A 352 112.87 -27.93 0.50
C GLU A 352 113.33 -29.31 0.00
N VAL A 353 112.40 -30.10 -0.55
CA VAL A 353 112.72 -31.41 -1.14
C VAL A 353 113.68 -31.26 -2.34
N GLY A 354 113.50 -30.22 -3.16
CA GLY A 354 114.44 -29.88 -4.23
C GLY A 354 115.87 -29.62 -3.72
N ARG A 355 116.01 -28.85 -2.63
CA ARG A 355 117.31 -28.61 -1.98
C ARG A 355 117.94 -29.88 -1.43
N VAL A 356 117.15 -30.78 -0.85
CA VAL A 356 117.63 -32.09 -0.39
C VAL A 356 118.14 -32.91 -1.57
N ASN A 357 117.42 -32.94 -2.69
CA ASN A 357 117.84 -33.67 -3.89
C ASN A 357 119.19 -33.16 -4.44
N GLU A 358 119.37 -31.83 -4.54
CA GLU A 358 120.66 -31.22 -4.92
C GLU A 358 121.79 -31.60 -3.95
N GLY A 359 121.49 -31.66 -2.65
CA GLY A 359 122.42 -32.13 -1.62
C GLY A 359 122.86 -33.58 -1.84
N LEU A 360 121.92 -34.48 -2.13
CA LEU A 360 122.22 -35.88 -2.42
C LEU A 360 123.10 -36.03 -3.67
N GLU A 361 122.81 -35.30 -4.76
CA GLU A 361 123.65 -35.29 -5.96
C GLU A 361 125.10 -34.85 -5.70
N ASN A 362 125.28 -33.88 -4.80
CA ASN A 362 126.61 -33.43 -4.37
C ASN A 362 127.32 -34.50 -3.54
N ILE A 363 126.62 -35.18 -2.62
CA ILE A 363 127.21 -36.29 -1.85
C ILE A 363 127.65 -37.42 -2.77
N GLU A 364 126.84 -37.81 -3.76
CA GLU A 364 127.24 -38.84 -4.72
C GLU A 364 128.50 -38.47 -5.51
N ARG A 365 128.63 -37.18 -5.88
CA ARG A 365 129.84 -36.68 -6.54
C ARG A 365 131.06 -36.84 -5.63
N LEU A 366 130.92 -36.52 -4.34
CA LEU A 366 131.99 -36.68 -3.35
C LEU A 366 132.32 -38.15 -3.11
N LEU A 367 131.32 -39.05 -3.07
CA LEU A 367 131.54 -40.48 -2.95
C LEU A 367 132.31 -41.05 -4.14
N ARG A 368 131.99 -40.64 -5.38
CA ARG A 368 132.76 -41.04 -6.56
C ARG A 368 134.23 -40.61 -6.47
N ILE A 369 134.49 -39.40 -5.97
CA ILE A 369 135.84 -38.89 -5.76
C ILE A 369 136.55 -39.68 -4.65
N SER A 370 135.88 -39.92 -3.52
CA SER A 370 136.39 -40.71 -2.39
C SER A 370 136.77 -42.12 -2.83
N LYS A 371 135.91 -42.77 -3.61
CA LYS A 371 136.16 -44.10 -4.19
C LYS A 371 137.39 -44.10 -5.10
N GLN A 372 137.53 -43.07 -5.94
CA GLN A 372 138.71 -42.91 -6.79
C GLN A 372 139.99 -42.69 -5.98
N ILE A 373 139.93 -41.90 -4.90
CA ILE A 373 141.07 -41.67 -4.00
C ILE A 373 141.45 -42.97 -3.27
N ALA A 374 140.48 -43.70 -2.74
CA ALA A 374 140.68 -44.99 -2.08
C ALA A 374 141.36 -45.99 -3.03
N SER A 375 140.82 -46.16 -4.25
CA SER A 375 141.40 -47.05 -5.26
C SER A 375 142.82 -46.65 -5.70
N ASN A 376 143.07 -45.35 -5.90
CA ASN A 376 144.41 -44.84 -6.21
C ASN A 376 145.38 -45.08 -5.04
N THR A 377 144.93 -44.86 -3.80
CA THR A 377 145.72 -45.07 -2.58
C THR A 377 146.04 -46.54 -2.39
N GLU A 378 145.09 -47.43 -2.64
CA GLU A 378 145.29 -48.88 -2.62
C GLU A 378 146.35 -49.31 -3.65
N THR A 379 146.27 -48.79 -4.88
CA THR A 379 147.25 -49.08 -5.94
C THR A 379 148.65 -48.57 -5.58
N LEU A 380 148.75 -47.35 -5.03
CA LEU A 380 150.02 -46.77 -4.58
C LEU A 380 150.61 -47.56 -3.41
N ALA A 381 149.78 -47.93 -2.43
CA ALA A 381 150.18 -48.74 -1.29
C ALA A 381 150.65 -50.12 -1.74
N PHE A 382 149.95 -50.77 -2.68
CA PHE A 382 150.36 -52.05 -3.26
C PHE A 382 151.71 -51.96 -3.97
N ASN A 383 151.94 -50.92 -4.76
CA ASN A 383 153.24 -50.68 -5.41
C ASN A 383 154.35 -50.43 -4.37
N ALA A 384 154.05 -49.70 -3.29
CA ALA A 384 154.99 -49.47 -2.20
C ALA A 384 155.30 -50.75 -1.41
N THR A 385 154.32 -51.64 -1.19
CA THR A 385 154.53 -52.97 -0.59
C THR A 385 155.47 -53.82 -1.46
N ILE A 386 155.30 -53.79 -2.79
CA ILE A 386 156.20 -54.47 -3.73
C ILE A 386 157.63 -53.92 -3.63
N GLU A 387 157.81 -52.61 -3.65
CA GLU A 387 159.14 -51.99 -3.61
C GLU A 387 159.82 -52.19 -2.24
N ALA A 388 159.05 -52.16 -1.15
CA ALA A 388 159.52 -52.50 0.19
C ALA A 388 159.98 -53.97 0.29
N ALA A 389 159.27 -54.91 -0.35
CA ALA A 389 159.71 -56.30 -0.45
C ALA A 389 160.99 -56.44 -1.28
N ARG A 390 161.15 -55.61 -2.33
CA ARG A 390 162.31 -55.58 -3.22
C ARG A 390 163.58 -55.06 -2.52
N ALA A 391 163.44 -54.15 -1.56
CA ALA A 391 164.53 -53.59 -0.76
C ALA A 391 165.04 -54.51 0.37
N GLY A 392 164.44 -55.70 0.55
CA GLY A 392 164.89 -56.71 1.52
C GLY A 392 164.77 -56.26 2.99
N GLU A 393 165.78 -56.56 3.83
CA GLU A 393 165.77 -56.24 5.27
C GLU A 393 165.60 -54.74 5.56
N MET A 394 166.11 -53.86 4.69
CA MET A 394 166.02 -52.40 4.86
C MET A 394 164.61 -51.85 4.57
N GLY A 395 163.77 -52.62 3.85
CA GLY A 395 162.41 -52.23 3.45
C GLY A 395 161.29 -52.73 4.36
N LYS A 396 161.57 -53.62 5.32
CA LYS A 396 160.54 -54.26 6.17
C LYS A 396 159.61 -53.27 6.89
N GLY A 397 160.17 -52.19 7.44
CA GLY A 397 159.37 -51.15 8.11
C GLY A 397 158.43 -50.40 7.17
N PHE A 398 158.88 -50.12 5.93
CA PHE A 398 158.06 -49.50 4.90
C PHE A 398 156.97 -50.45 4.37
N GLY A 399 157.25 -51.75 4.30
CA GLY A 399 156.29 -52.77 3.87
C GLY A 399 155.08 -52.88 4.79
N VAL A 400 155.30 -52.87 6.12
CA VAL A 400 154.21 -52.88 7.11
C VAL A 400 153.33 -51.63 7.00
N VAL A 401 153.95 -50.44 6.84
CA VAL A 401 153.21 -49.19 6.67
C VAL A 401 152.40 -49.21 5.36
N ALA A 402 152.97 -49.72 4.27
CA ALA A 402 152.27 -49.82 2.99
C ALA A 402 151.09 -50.81 3.05
N GLU A 403 151.24 -51.95 3.73
CA GLU A 403 150.14 -52.91 3.94
C GLU A 403 149.00 -52.30 4.78
N GLU A 404 149.33 -51.53 5.83
CA GLU A 404 148.34 -50.81 6.64
C GLU A 404 147.62 -49.72 5.82
N ILE A 405 148.33 -48.96 4.98
CA ILE A 405 147.72 -47.97 4.07
C ILE A 405 146.78 -48.65 3.06
N SER A 406 147.18 -49.81 2.50
CA SER A 406 146.33 -50.58 1.58
C SER A 406 145.04 -51.05 2.27
N LYS A 407 145.14 -51.51 3.51
CA LYS A 407 143.98 -51.91 4.32
C LYS A 407 143.04 -50.72 4.60
N LEU A 408 143.57 -49.58 5.03
CA LEU A 408 142.79 -48.36 5.26
C LEU A 408 142.11 -47.87 3.97
N ALA A 409 142.77 -47.99 2.82
CA ALA A 409 142.19 -47.67 1.52
C ALA A 409 140.99 -48.57 1.18
N LYS A 410 141.10 -49.89 1.41
CA LYS A 410 139.97 -50.83 1.24
C LYS A 410 138.82 -50.54 2.21
N GLU A 411 139.13 -50.19 3.45
CA GLU A 411 138.11 -49.80 4.44
C GLU A 411 137.40 -48.50 4.03
N ALA A 412 138.13 -47.52 3.48
CA ALA A 412 137.56 -46.28 2.96
C ALA A 412 136.69 -46.50 1.70
N ASP A 413 137.07 -47.43 0.81
CA ASP A 413 136.27 -47.85 -0.34
C ASP A 413 134.95 -48.50 0.12
N ALA A 414 135.03 -49.46 1.04
CA ALA A 414 133.87 -50.13 1.61
C ALA A 414 132.93 -49.16 2.36
N ALA A 415 133.48 -48.23 3.14
CA ALA A 415 132.70 -47.19 3.79
C ALA A 415 132.02 -46.25 2.78
N SER A 416 132.68 -45.93 1.67
CA SER A 416 132.08 -45.11 0.59
C SER A 416 130.90 -45.84 -0.08
N ASP A 417 130.98 -47.16 -0.25
CA ASP A 417 129.88 -47.99 -0.77
C ASP A 417 128.69 -48.07 0.21
N GLU A 418 128.94 -48.13 1.52
CA GLU A 418 127.89 -48.12 2.53
C GLU A 418 127.16 -46.77 2.60
N ILE A 419 127.89 -45.65 2.51
CA ILE A 419 127.28 -44.32 2.40
C ILE A 419 126.50 -44.19 1.08
N GLY A 420 126.99 -44.77 -0.01
CA GLY A 420 126.28 -44.80 -1.30
C GLY A 420 124.90 -45.46 -1.20
N LYS A 421 124.81 -46.61 -0.55
CA LYS A 421 123.50 -47.28 -0.29
C LYS A 421 122.54 -46.39 0.51
N THR A 422 123.07 -45.69 1.52
CA THR A 422 122.26 -44.76 2.33
C THR A 422 121.73 -43.60 1.47
N VAL A 423 122.55 -43.06 0.57
CA VAL A 423 122.14 -42.00 -0.37
C VAL A 423 121.05 -42.48 -1.33
N ASP A 424 121.15 -43.71 -1.84
CA ASP A 424 120.12 -44.31 -2.69
C ASP A 424 118.78 -44.48 -1.93
N GLU A 425 118.83 -44.88 -0.64
CA GLU A 425 117.64 -44.92 0.22
C GLU A 425 117.01 -43.52 0.39
N PHE A 426 117.82 -42.48 0.63
CA PHE A 426 117.33 -41.10 0.71
C PHE A 426 116.73 -40.59 -0.60
N ARG A 427 117.29 -40.98 -1.76
CA ARG A 427 116.69 -40.68 -3.07
C ARG A 427 115.29 -41.27 -3.21
N HIS A 428 115.10 -42.53 -2.83
CA HIS A 428 113.78 -43.15 -2.86
C HIS A 428 112.77 -42.44 -1.94
N ILE A 429 113.22 -41.94 -0.78
CA ILE A 429 112.39 -41.13 0.12
C ILE A 429 112.02 -39.80 -0.54
N VAL A 430 112.97 -39.09 -1.15
CA VAL A 430 112.75 -37.84 -1.88
C VAL A 430 111.72 -38.02 -3.00
N ASP A 431 111.87 -39.04 -3.84
CA ASP A 431 110.89 -39.36 -4.90
C ASP A 431 109.50 -39.62 -4.35
N SER A 432 109.41 -40.31 -3.20
CA SER A 432 108.15 -40.58 -2.52
C SER A 432 107.50 -39.29 -1.96
N LEU A 433 108.31 -38.37 -1.44
CA LEU A 433 107.86 -37.05 -0.97
C LEU A 433 107.31 -36.20 -2.12
N ILE A 434 108.00 -36.16 -3.28
CA ILE A 434 107.51 -35.44 -4.48
C ILE A 434 106.15 -36.00 -4.92
N ARG A 435 106.03 -37.32 -5.07
CA ARG A 435 104.74 -37.96 -5.43
C ARG A 435 103.64 -37.68 -4.41
N THR A 436 103.99 -37.51 -3.15
CA THR A 436 103.02 -37.18 -2.09
C THR A 436 102.61 -35.71 -2.15
N ALA A 437 103.55 -34.81 -2.46
CA ALA A 437 103.31 -33.40 -2.69
C ALA A 437 102.34 -33.16 -3.86
N GLU A 438 102.58 -33.83 -5.00
CA GLU A 438 101.72 -33.74 -6.19
C GLU A 438 100.29 -34.22 -5.90
N ARG A 439 100.15 -35.37 -5.23
CA ARG A 439 98.83 -35.88 -4.81
C ARG A 439 98.12 -34.93 -3.85
N ASN A 440 98.84 -34.32 -2.91
CA ASN A 440 98.26 -33.35 -1.99
C ASN A 440 97.84 -32.07 -2.72
N LYS A 441 98.63 -31.59 -3.68
CA LYS A 441 98.29 -30.43 -4.52
C LYS A 441 97.01 -30.65 -5.30
N GLU A 442 96.87 -31.80 -5.96
CA GLU A 442 95.66 -32.18 -6.70
C GLU A 442 94.44 -32.23 -5.76
N ARG A 443 94.57 -32.90 -4.60
CA ARG A 443 93.50 -32.98 -3.60
C ARG A 443 93.07 -31.60 -3.08
N THR A 444 94.02 -30.72 -2.77
CA THR A 444 93.72 -29.35 -2.33
C THR A 444 92.96 -28.58 -3.40
N GLY A 445 93.33 -28.72 -4.69
CA GLY A 445 92.61 -28.08 -5.80
C GLY A 445 91.15 -28.55 -5.93
N ILE A 446 90.91 -29.86 -5.79
CA ILE A 446 89.54 -30.42 -5.79
C ILE A 446 88.72 -29.88 -4.61
N ILE A 447 89.30 -29.79 -3.42
CA ILE A 447 88.61 -29.28 -2.22
C ILE A 447 88.32 -27.77 -2.38
N GLU A 448 89.22 -27.00 -2.97
CA GLU A 448 89.03 -25.57 -3.25
C GLU A 448 87.84 -25.35 -4.20
N GLU A 449 87.80 -26.04 -5.33
CA GLU A 449 86.68 -25.98 -6.29
C GLU A 449 85.36 -26.39 -5.63
N SER A 450 85.37 -27.48 -4.86
CA SER A 450 84.19 -27.93 -4.13
C SER A 450 83.71 -26.90 -3.10
N SER A 451 84.63 -26.26 -2.37
CA SER A 451 84.30 -25.26 -1.35
C SER A 451 83.70 -24.00 -1.97
N GLN A 452 84.22 -23.56 -3.12
CA GLN A 452 83.63 -22.46 -3.90
C GLN A 452 82.21 -22.78 -4.35
N LYS A 453 81.98 -23.99 -4.89
CA LYS A 453 80.64 -24.44 -5.29
C LYS A 453 79.67 -24.48 -4.10
N VAL A 454 80.11 -24.96 -2.94
CA VAL A 454 79.30 -24.95 -1.71
C VAL A 454 79.00 -23.52 -1.27
N GLY A 455 79.97 -22.61 -1.31
CA GLY A 455 79.78 -21.20 -0.99
C GLY A 455 78.72 -20.53 -1.87
N MET A 456 78.84 -20.69 -3.20
CA MET A 456 77.86 -20.18 -4.17
C MET A 456 76.45 -20.75 -3.92
N PHE A 457 76.35 -22.06 -3.66
CA PHE A 457 75.08 -22.72 -3.37
C PHE A 457 74.43 -22.20 -2.08
N VAL A 458 75.21 -22.05 -1.01
CA VAL A 458 74.72 -21.49 0.26
C VAL A 458 74.25 -20.04 0.06
N GLN A 459 74.99 -19.23 -0.69
CA GLN A 459 74.62 -17.85 -0.99
C GLN A 459 73.31 -17.77 -1.80
N GLU A 460 73.14 -18.61 -2.82
CA GLU A 460 71.89 -18.69 -3.59
C GLU A 460 70.72 -19.14 -2.70
N LEU A 461 70.93 -20.15 -1.85
CA LEU A 461 69.93 -20.61 -0.89
C LEU A 461 69.51 -19.49 0.08
N MET A 462 70.45 -18.68 0.57
CA MET A 462 70.13 -17.55 1.45
C MET A 462 69.30 -16.49 0.72
N ARG A 463 69.64 -16.17 -0.54
CA ARG A 463 68.85 -15.25 -1.35
C ARG A 463 67.42 -15.74 -1.55
N LEU A 464 67.25 -17.02 -1.88
CA LEU A 464 65.92 -17.63 -2.03
C LEU A 464 65.11 -17.61 -0.72
N LEU A 465 65.76 -17.83 0.43
CA LEU A 465 65.10 -17.75 1.73
C LEU A 465 64.70 -16.31 2.09
N GLU A 466 65.54 -15.32 1.77
CA GLU A 466 65.21 -13.90 1.94
C GLU A 466 64.02 -13.48 1.07
N ASP A 467 64.01 -13.89 -0.20
CA ASP A 467 62.89 -13.67 -1.12
C ASP A 467 61.60 -14.30 -0.56
N MET A 468 61.68 -15.54 -0.05
CA MET A 468 60.55 -16.25 0.57
C MET A 468 60.04 -15.53 1.82
N VAL A 469 60.94 -15.05 2.69
CA VAL A 469 60.57 -14.26 3.87
C VAL A 469 59.84 -12.99 3.45
N SER A 470 60.32 -12.29 2.43
CA SER A 470 59.67 -11.08 1.91
C SER A 470 58.27 -11.36 1.36
N LEU A 471 58.07 -12.46 0.64
CA LEU A 471 56.76 -12.86 0.12
C LEU A 471 55.76 -13.15 1.25
N VAL A 472 56.18 -13.87 2.30
CA VAL A 472 55.32 -14.14 3.46
C VAL A 472 55.01 -12.85 4.23
N GLU A 473 55.94 -11.91 4.33
CA GLU A 473 55.67 -10.58 4.91
C GLU A 473 54.64 -9.78 4.10
N GLU A 474 54.63 -9.91 2.78
CA GLU A 474 53.59 -9.33 1.93
C GLU A 474 52.23 -10.01 2.13
N GLU A 475 52.20 -11.34 2.24
CA GLU A 475 50.97 -12.07 2.56
C GLU A 475 50.38 -11.66 3.92
N ILE A 476 51.21 -11.42 4.93
CA ILE A 476 50.75 -10.88 6.24
C ILE A 476 50.03 -9.54 6.05
N LYS A 477 50.58 -8.62 5.25
CA LYS A 477 49.92 -7.33 4.96
C LYS A 477 48.60 -7.50 4.19
N ILE A 478 48.50 -8.53 3.35
CA ILE A 478 47.25 -8.87 2.66
C ILE A 478 46.24 -9.41 3.68
N GLY A 479 46.63 -10.36 4.51
CA GLY A 479 45.76 -10.96 5.53
C GLY A 479 45.28 -9.96 6.57
N GLU A 480 46.12 -9.00 7.01
CA GLU A 480 45.70 -7.90 7.88
C GLU A 480 44.56 -7.06 7.25
N ARG A 481 44.60 -6.83 5.92
CA ARG A 481 43.51 -6.15 5.19
C ARG A 481 42.26 -7.01 5.07
N GLU A 482 42.39 -8.33 4.95
CA GLU A 482 41.24 -9.25 4.93
C GLU A 482 40.55 -9.31 6.29
N VAL A 483 41.33 -9.39 7.38
CA VAL A 483 40.79 -9.33 8.75
C VAL A 483 40.03 -8.02 8.97
N ALA A 484 40.55 -6.89 8.50
CA ALA A 484 39.86 -5.60 8.60
C ALA A 484 38.51 -5.60 7.85
N ARG A 485 38.47 -6.13 6.62
CA ARG A 485 37.21 -6.25 5.84
C ARG A 485 36.18 -7.16 6.48
N ILE A 486 36.61 -8.28 7.06
CA ILE A 486 35.69 -9.19 7.76
C ILE A 486 35.18 -8.57 9.06
N LYS A 487 35.99 -7.78 9.76
CA LYS A 487 35.53 -6.98 10.92
C LYS A 487 34.49 -5.93 10.52
N GLU A 488 34.61 -5.33 9.35
CA GLU A 488 33.58 -4.43 8.79
C GLU A 488 32.28 -5.17 8.48
N LEU A 489 32.36 -6.34 7.81
CA LEU A 489 31.21 -7.22 7.59
C LEU A 489 30.51 -7.60 8.91
N LYS A 490 31.28 -7.94 9.96
CA LYS A 490 30.73 -8.17 11.30
C LYS A 490 29.93 -6.96 11.83
N GLY A 491 30.41 -5.75 11.56
CA GLY A 491 29.71 -4.52 11.90
C GLY A 491 28.41 -4.32 11.11
N GLU A 492 28.40 -4.64 9.82
CA GLU A 492 27.18 -4.60 8.99
C GLU A 492 26.14 -5.61 9.46
N MET A 493 26.56 -6.81 9.84
CA MET A 493 25.69 -7.85 10.38
C MET A 493 24.99 -7.42 11.67
N GLU A 494 25.67 -6.67 12.55
CA GLU A 494 25.04 -6.12 13.76
C GLU A 494 24.00 -5.04 13.43
N LYS A 495 24.16 -4.31 12.32
CA LYS A 495 23.14 -3.38 11.82
C LYS A 495 21.93 -4.13 11.27
N GLU A 496 22.13 -5.18 10.46
CA GLU A 496 21.05 -6.05 9.97
C GLU A 496 20.24 -6.63 11.13
N ARG A 497 20.90 -7.10 12.19
CA ARG A 497 20.22 -7.62 13.40
C ARG A 497 19.28 -6.59 14.04
N LYS A 498 19.70 -5.33 14.10
CA LYS A 498 18.85 -4.23 14.63
C LYS A 498 17.66 -3.96 13.71
N ILE A 499 17.86 -4.01 12.38
CA ILE A 499 16.78 -3.87 11.40
C ILE A 499 15.76 -5.00 11.58
N ASP A 500 16.20 -6.24 11.78
CA ASP A 500 15.30 -7.37 12.00
C ASP A 500 14.48 -7.20 13.29
N GLU A 501 15.09 -6.70 14.38
CA GLU A 501 14.39 -6.38 15.64
C GLU A 501 13.36 -5.25 15.47
N GLU A 502 13.70 -4.19 14.73
CA GLU A 502 12.78 -3.09 14.43
C GLU A 502 11.62 -3.53 13.53
N MET A 503 11.91 -4.36 12.53
CA MET A 503 10.90 -4.94 11.64
C MET A 503 9.91 -5.83 12.40
N MET A 504 10.37 -6.62 13.38
CA MET A 504 9.47 -7.40 14.23
C MET A 504 8.50 -6.51 15.03
N LYS A 505 8.99 -5.39 15.58
CA LYS A 505 8.12 -4.41 16.27
C LYS A 505 7.12 -3.77 15.32
N LEU A 506 7.53 -3.47 14.09
CA LEU A 506 6.64 -2.91 13.07
C LEU A 506 5.54 -3.91 12.71
N LEU A 507 5.87 -5.17 12.46
CA LEU A 507 4.90 -6.23 12.16
C LEU A 507 3.90 -6.45 13.30
N GLU A 508 4.36 -6.36 14.55
CA GLU A 508 3.48 -6.42 15.73
C GLU A 508 2.53 -5.21 15.78
N SER A 509 3.01 -4.00 15.48
CA SER A 509 2.15 -2.81 15.38
C SER A 509 1.12 -2.92 14.24
N VAL A 510 1.49 -3.50 13.10
CA VAL A 510 0.57 -3.69 11.97
C VAL A 510 -0.51 -4.73 12.32
N ARG A 511 -0.18 -5.80 13.07
CA ARG A 511 -1.17 -6.75 13.60
C ARG A 511 -2.20 -6.09 14.53
N GLU A 512 -1.78 -5.13 15.34
CA GLU A 512 -2.72 -4.37 16.18
C GLU A 512 -3.68 -3.53 15.32
N VAL A 513 -3.18 -2.89 14.26
CA VAL A 513 -4.03 -2.16 13.29
C VAL A 513 -4.99 -3.11 12.57
N GLU A 514 -4.52 -4.27 12.13
CA GLU A 514 -5.33 -5.32 11.49
C GLU A 514 -6.48 -5.77 12.41
N ARG A 515 -6.22 -5.93 13.71
CA ARG A 515 -7.23 -6.25 14.72
C ARG A 515 -8.28 -5.14 14.86
N MET A 516 -7.84 -3.88 14.93
CA MET A 516 -8.76 -2.73 15.02
C MET A 516 -9.62 -2.59 13.75
N GLU A 517 -9.04 -2.81 12.57
CA GLU A 517 -9.76 -2.78 11.30
C GLU A 517 -10.85 -3.86 11.25
N LYS A 518 -10.55 -5.07 11.72
CA LYS A 518 -11.53 -6.16 11.80
C LYS A 518 -12.73 -5.80 12.68
N GLU A 519 -12.50 -5.16 13.83
CA GLU A 519 -13.57 -4.69 14.71
C GLU A 519 -14.42 -3.59 14.05
N LEU A 520 -13.78 -2.67 13.32
CA LEU A 520 -14.45 -1.62 12.56
C LEU A 520 -15.33 -2.21 11.46
N VAL A 521 -14.81 -3.15 10.65
CA VAL A 521 -15.56 -3.84 9.60
C VAL A 521 -16.77 -4.58 10.16
N SER A 522 -16.63 -5.21 11.33
CA SER A 522 -17.75 -5.86 12.00
C SER A 522 -18.83 -4.85 12.41
N SER A 523 -18.42 -3.73 13.03
CA SER A 523 -19.33 -2.69 13.51
C SER A 523 -20.09 -2.01 12.35
N LEU A 524 -19.40 -1.71 11.25
CA LEU A 524 -20.03 -1.14 10.04
C LEU A 524 -21.00 -2.13 9.39
N GLY A 525 -20.70 -3.43 9.40
CA GLY A 525 -21.62 -4.46 8.92
C GLY A 525 -22.87 -4.63 9.78
N GLU A 526 -22.79 -4.35 11.09
CA GLU A 526 -23.98 -4.28 11.96
C GLU A 526 -24.82 -3.04 11.65
N LEU A 527 -24.18 -1.88 11.48
CA LEU A 527 -24.85 -0.63 11.11
C LEU A 527 -25.56 -0.76 9.75
N GLU A 528 -24.91 -1.37 8.76
CA GLU A 528 -25.52 -1.68 7.45
C GLU A 528 -26.84 -2.45 7.61
N LYS A 529 -26.84 -3.51 8.43
CA LYS A 529 -28.04 -4.32 8.71
C LYS A 529 -29.12 -3.52 9.42
N GLU A 530 -28.75 -2.63 10.34
CA GLU A 530 -29.70 -1.80 11.09
C GLU A 530 -30.35 -0.73 10.21
N ILE A 531 -29.59 -0.11 9.31
CA ILE A 531 -30.10 0.80 8.28
C ILE A 531 -31.07 0.05 7.36
N GLY A 532 -30.70 -1.16 6.90
CA GLY A 532 -31.58 -2.01 6.10
C GLY A 532 -32.93 -2.29 6.77
N LYS A 533 -32.91 -2.74 8.04
CA LYS A 533 -34.14 -2.97 8.83
C LYS A 533 -34.97 -1.70 9.01
N SER A 534 -34.33 -0.56 9.24
CA SER A 534 -35.02 0.72 9.42
C SER A 534 -35.70 1.18 8.14
N LEU A 535 -35.06 0.96 6.99
CA LEU A 535 -35.63 1.24 5.67
C LEU A 535 -36.84 0.35 5.36
N ASP A 536 -36.76 -0.94 5.65
CA ASP A 536 -37.87 -1.88 5.46
C ASP A 536 -39.09 -1.48 6.30
N LYS A 537 -38.86 -1.12 7.57
CA LYS A 537 -39.92 -0.68 8.49
C LYS A 537 -40.54 0.65 8.09
N LEU A 538 -39.73 1.60 7.60
CA LEU A 538 -40.23 2.87 7.05
C LEU A 538 -41.12 2.64 5.83
N GLN A 539 -40.73 1.71 4.96
CA GLN A 539 -41.52 1.34 3.79
C GLN A 539 -42.87 0.72 4.20
N GLU A 540 -42.87 -0.20 5.17
CA GLU A 540 -44.10 -0.79 5.72
C GLU A 540 -45.05 0.26 6.31
N ILE A 541 -44.53 1.21 7.09
CA ILE A 541 -45.32 2.32 7.65
C ILE A 541 -45.93 3.16 6.52
N MET A 542 -45.14 3.54 5.52
CA MET A 542 -45.61 4.34 4.40
C MET A 542 -46.68 3.64 3.57
N GLU A 543 -46.58 2.33 3.36
CA GLU A 543 -47.61 1.52 2.69
C GLU A 543 -48.92 1.52 3.50
N ARG A 544 -48.83 1.41 4.83
CA ARG A 544 -49.99 1.41 5.73
C ARG A 544 -50.74 2.74 5.81
N PHE A 545 -50.05 3.87 5.66
CA PHE A 545 -50.66 5.21 5.61
C PHE A 545 -51.20 5.59 4.21
N SER A 546 -50.87 4.81 3.18
CA SER A 546 -51.36 5.00 1.81
C SER A 546 -52.65 4.22 1.49
N LEU A 547 -53.08 3.35 2.40
CA LEU A 547 -54.37 2.64 2.43
C LEU A 547 -55.35 3.39 3.34
#